data_AF-A0A7C9D6G3-F1
#
_entry.id   AF-A0A7C9D6G3-F1
#
_cell.length_a   1.000
_cell.length_b   1.000
_cell.length_c   1.000
_cell.angle_alpha   90.00
_cell.angle_beta   90.00
_cell.angle_gamma   90.00
#
_symmetry.space_group_name_H-M   'P 1'
#
loop_
_entity.id
_entity.type
_entity.pdbx_description
1 polymer ?
#
loop_
_entity_poly.entity_id
_entity_poly.type
_entity_poly.pdbx_seq_one_letter_code
_entity_poly.pdbx_strand_id
1 'polypeptide(L)'
;TLDFSLALSKLLPFSRNGEIPSPKRRRPCPLSFSTLRTLNQKAKEKPSKDVAMNYQYSSQGLRLVLSEYLRSTGSFYPPPDSAESCWNSYESLVESIIPGFNVRSSCGFQTSWITRGCMNISTRSEFEKLVPRSGLADVVSNCNRS
;
A
#
# COMPACT_ATOMS: atom_id res chain seq x y z
N THR A 1 -49.59 4.72 -8.98
CA THR A 1 -50.11 3.73 -9.96
C THR A 1 -49.02 3.55 -11.00
N LEU A 2 -48.26 2.46 -11.11
CA LEU A 2 -48.33 1.10 -10.58
C LEU A 2 -46.90 0.58 -10.31
N ASP A 3 -46.81 -0.25 -9.27
CA ASP A 3 -45.65 -0.94 -8.70
C ASP A 3 -45.31 -2.20 -9.53
N PHE A 4 -44.03 -2.46 -9.77
CA PHE A 4 -43.53 -3.70 -10.41
C PHE A 4 -42.34 -4.25 -9.63
N SER A 5 -42.59 -4.64 -8.38
CA SER A 5 -41.79 -5.68 -7.73
C SER A 5 -42.34 -7.07 -8.05
N LEU A 6 -41.42 -8.04 -8.09
CA LEU A 6 -41.60 -9.50 -8.08
C LEU A 6 -42.06 -10.18 -9.39
N ALA A 7 -41.09 -10.59 -10.21
CA ALA A 7 -41.07 -11.95 -10.78
C ALA A 7 -39.76 -12.23 -11.54
N LEU A 8 -38.62 -12.35 -10.84
CA LEU A 8 -37.48 -13.09 -11.40
C LEU A 8 -36.60 -13.68 -10.30
N SER A 9 -37.20 -14.44 -9.38
CA SER A 9 -36.47 -15.11 -8.30
C SER A 9 -36.83 -16.58 -8.13
N LYS A 10 -37.30 -17.27 -9.19
CA LYS A 10 -37.80 -18.65 -9.08
C LYS A 10 -37.28 -19.66 -10.11
N LEU A 11 -36.09 -19.50 -10.70
CA LEU A 11 -35.57 -20.53 -11.63
C LEU A 11 -34.06 -20.82 -11.54
N LEU A 12 -33.45 -20.79 -10.36
CA LEU A 12 -32.16 -21.49 -10.17
C LEU A 12 -32.16 -22.27 -8.84
N PRO A 13 -31.78 -23.56 -8.84
CA PRO A 13 -31.63 -24.33 -7.62
C PRO A 13 -30.42 -23.81 -6.85
N PHE A 14 -30.68 -23.30 -5.65
CA PHE A 14 -29.67 -22.84 -4.70
C PHE A 14 -29.01 -24.09 -4.09
N SER A 15 -27.79 -24.40 -4.55
CA SER A 15 -26.92 -25.36 -3.86
C SER A 15 -25.46 -24.95 -4.03
N ARG A 16 -24.90 -24.35 -2.97
CA ARG A 16 -23.60 -24.73 -2.41
C ARG A 16 -23.29 -23.88 -1.17
N ASN A 17 -23.31 -24.58 -0.03
CA ASN A 17 -22.37 -24.50 1.08
C ASN A 17 -22.00 -23.09 1.57
N GLY A 18 -22.64 -22.68 2.66
CA GLY A 18 -22.09 -21.67 3.56
C GLY A 18 -20.83 -22.21 4.23
N GLU A 19 -19.69 -22.06 3.55
CA GLU A 19 -18.41 -22.04 4.22
C GLU A 19 -18.40 -20.77 5.07
N ILE A 20 -18.55 -20.91 6.39
CA ILE A 20 -18.31 -19.82 7.34
C ILE A 20 -16.90 -19.33 7.03
N PRO A 21 -16.70 -18.08 6.54
CA PRO A 21 -15.35 -17.59 6.31
C PRO A 21 -14.65 -17.68 7.66
N SER A 22 -13.63 -18.52 7.74
CA SER A 22 -12.75 -18.52 8.91
C SER A 22 -12.34 -17.07 9.19
N PRO A 23 -12.24 -16.64 10.46
CA PRO A 23 -11.77 -15.29 10.75
C PRO A 23 -10.42 -15.15 10.06
N LYS A 24 -10.36 -14.37 8.97
CA LYS A 24 -9.13 -14.09 8.25
C LYS A 24 -8.16 -13.59 9.31
N ARG A 25 -7.16 -14.41 9.67
CA ARG A 25 -6.13 -14.00 10.62
C ARG A 25 -5.48 -12.77 10.00
N ARG A 26 -5.82 -11.59 10.53
CA ARG A 26 -5.27 -10.33 10.06
C ARG A 26 -3.82 -10.34 10.53
N ARG A 27 -2.90 -10.61 9.61
CA ARG A 27 -1.47 -10.57 9.90
C ARG A 27 -1.11 -9.13 10.25
N PRO A 28 -0.41 -8.87 11.36
CA PRO A 28 0.04 -7.53 11.70
C PRO A 28 0.89 -6.93 10.57
N CYS A 29 0.86 -5.61 10.44
CA CYS A 29 1.65 -4.94 9.41
C CYS A 29 3.14 -5.01 9.76
N PRO A 30 4.00 -5.55 8.89
CA PRO A 30 5.44 -5.60 9.15
C PRO A 30 6.17 -4.31 8.71
N LEU A 31 5.48 -3.33 8.11
CA LEU A 31 6.09 -2.07 7.70
C LEU A 31 6.42 -1.19 8.90
N SER A 32 7.60 -0.58 8.88
CA SER A 32 8.01 0.43 9.87
C SER A 32 7.70 1.83 9.37
N PHE A 33 7.04 2.63 10.22
CA PHE A 33 6.67 4.01 9.93
C PHE A 33 7.52 5.05 10.68
N SER A 34 8.55 4.60 11.42
CA SER A 34 9.36 5.46 12.29
C SER A 34 10.13 6.53 11.52
N THR A 35 10.71 6.17 10.37
CA THR A 35 11.46 7.10 9.50
C THR A 35 10.55 8.24 9.03
N LEU A 36 9.37 7.92 8.50
CA LEU A 36 8.43 8.91 8.01
C LEU A 36 7.90 9.81 9.14
N ARG A 37 7.63 9.25 10.33
CA ARG A 37 7.27 10.03 11.52
C ARG A 37 8.39 11.00 11.92
N THR A 38 9.63 10.54 11.93
CA THR A 38 10.81 11.35 12.30
C THR A 38 11.02 12.49 11.30
N LEU A 39 10.87 12.23 10.00
CA LEU A 39 10.97 13.26 8.97
C LEU A 39 9.89 14.33 9.13
N ASN A 40 8.63 13.93 9.39
CA ASN A 40 7.55 14.88 9.61
C ASN A 40 7.74 15.70 10.90
N GLN A 41 8.24 15.11 11.98
CA GLN A 41 8.54 15.84 13.21
C GLN A 41 9.66 16.88 13.02
N LYS A 42 10.62 16.59 12.15
CA LYS A 42 11.70 17.53 11.80
C LYS A 42 11.27 18.57 10.77
N ALA A 43 10.31 18.23 9.91
CA ALA A 43 9.74 19.16 8.96
C ALA A 43 8.99 20.26 9.72
N LYS A 44 9.28 21.52 9.37
CA LYS A 44 8.56 22.69 9.89
C LYS A 44 7.37 23.06 8.99
N GLU A 45 7.11 22.25 7.98
CA GLU A 45 6.07 22.52 6.99
C GLU A 45 4.71 22.06 7.48
N LYS A 46 3.70 22.90 7.22
CA LYS A 46 2.31 22.54 7.46
C LYS A 46 1.79 21.72 6.28
N PRO A 47 0.81 20.83 6.52
CA PRO A 47 0.12 20.16 5.42
C PRO A 47 -0.38 21.14 4.38
N SER A 48 -0.30 20.74 3.11
CA SER A 48 -0.83 21.54 2.03
C SER A 48 -2.35 21.64 2.11
N LYS A 49 -2.91 22.78 1.66
CA LYS A 49 -4.34 22.88 1.37
C LYS A 49 -4.69 22.26 0.01
N ASP A 50 -3.69 22.03 -0.83
CA ASP A 50 -3.82 21.37 -2.12
C ASP A 50 -3.81 19.85 -1.94
N VAL A 51 -4.94 19.22 -2.29
CA VAL A 51 -5.14 17.77 -2.26
C VAL A 51 -4.16 17.05 -3.18
N ALA A 52 -3.84 17.61 -4.36
CA ALA A 52 -2.90 17.00 -5.29
C ALA A 52 -1.49 16.96 -4.69
N MET A 53 -1.10 18.00 -3.96
CA MET A 53 0.18 18.04 -3.26
C MET A 53 0.23 17.04 -2.11
N ASN A 54 -0.85 16.91 -1.32
CA ASN A 54 -0.94 15.91 -0.26
C ASN A 54 -0.92 14.46 -0.80
N TYR A 55 -1.52 14.22 -1.97
CA TYR A 55 -1.41 12.96 -2.70
C TYR A 55 0.05 12.63 -3.05
N GLN A 56 0.80 13.61 -3.58
CA GLN A 56 2.20 13.41 -3.94
C GLN A 56 3.04 13.09 -2.70
N TYR A 57 2.90 13.87 -1.61
CA TYR A 57 3.63 13.59 -0.37
C TYR A 57 3.28 12.24 0.23
N SER A 58 2.02 11.85 0.21
CA SER A 58 1.59 10.52 0.67
C SER A 58 2.13 9.41 -0.23
N SER A 59 2.23 9.62 -1.54
CA SER A 59 2.82 8.62 -2.43
C SER A 59 4.32 8.45 -2.18
N GLN A 60 5.04 9.56 -1.97
CA GLN A 60 6.48 9.52 -1.68
C GLN A 60 6.77 8.94 -0.30
N GLY A 61 5.96 9.28 0.71
CA GLY A 61 6.06 8.70 2.05
C GLY A 61 5.89 7.18 2.04
N LEU A 62 4.91 6.67 1.28
CA LEU A 62 4.72 5.22 1.15
C LEU A 62 5.91 4.55 0.45
N ARG A 63 6.45 5.16 -0.61
CA ARG A 63 7.66 4.66 -1.29
C ARG A 63 8.86 4.59 -0.36
N LEU A 64 9.04 5.56 0.52
CA LEU A 64 10.10 5.56 1.53
C LEU A 64 9.92 4.42 2.55
N VAL A 65 8.68 4.17 2.99
CA VAL A 65 8.39 3.04 3.89
C VAL A 65 8.69 1.70 3.22
N LEU A 66 8.30 1.54 1.96
CA LEU A 66 8.56 0.32 1.19
C LEU A 66 10.06 0.15 0.87
N SER A 67 10.80 1.22 0.62
CA SER A 67 12.25 1.14 0.40
C SER A 67 13.00 0.72 1.67
N GLU A 68 12.55 1.18 2.84
CA GLU A 68 13.09 0.74 4.13
C GLU A 68 12.76 -0.74 4.41
N TYR A 69 11.56 -1.18 4.05
CA TYR A 69 11.19 -2.59 4.12
C TYR A 69 12.04 -3.46 3.19
N LEU A 70 12.29 -3.00 1.95
CA LEU A 70 13.21 -3.65 1.01
C LEU A 70 14.63 -3.71 1.57
N ARG A 71 15.12 -2.62 2.15
CA ARG A 71 16.47 -2.54 2.73
C ARG A 71 16.66 -3.55 3.86
N SER A 72 15.66 -3.71 4.72
CA SER A 72 15.72 -4.55 5.92
C SER A 72 15.41 -6.03 5.66
N THR A 73 14.52 -6.34 4.70
CA THR A 73 14.04 -7.72 4.47
C THR A 73 14.48 -8.31 3.14
N GLY A 74 14.94 -7.49 2.19
CA GLY A 74 15.16 -7.89 0.80
C GLY A 74 13.88 -8.09 -0.01
N SER A 75 12.69 -7.82 0.54
CA SER A 75 11.40 -7.95 -0.14
C SER A 75 10.83 -6.58 -0.52
N PHE A 76 10.29 -6.44 -1.74
CA PHE A 76 9.71 -5.16 -2.20
C PHE A 76 8.40 -4.80 -1.52
N TYR A 77 7.63 -5.81 -1.08
CA TYR A 77 6.29 -5.63 -0.54
C TYR A 77 6.05 -6.55 0.67
N PRO A 78 5.21 -6.14 1.63
CA PRO A 78 4.81 -7.00 2.74
C PRO A 78 3.87 -8.11 2.27
N PRO A 79 3.68 -9.19 3.05
CA PRO A 79 2.84 -10.31 2.65
C PRO A 79 1.37 -9.94 2.39
N PRO A 80 0.70 -10.55 1.41
CA PRO A 80 -0.64 -10.16 0.97
C PRO A 80 -1.72 -10.13 2.07
N ASP A 81 -1.60 -11.02 3.06
CA ASP A 81 -2.52 -11.12 4.20
C ASP A 81 -2.35 -9.99 5.23
N SER A 82 -1.30 -9.18 5.10
CA SER A 82 -1.07 -7.97 5.91
C SER A 82 -1.56 -6.67 5.26
N ALA A 83 -2.04 -6.71 4.01
CA ALA A 83 -2.38 -5.53 3.22
C ALA A 83 -3.31 -4.55 3.94
N GLU A 84 -4.43 -5.05 4.50
CA GLU A 84 -5.41 -4.22 5.19
C GLU A 84 -4.80 -3.58 6.46
N SER A 85 -4.05 -4.36 7.24
CA SER A 85 -3.41 -3.84 8.46
C SER A 85 -2.35 -2.76 8.16
N CYS A 86 -1.65 -2.89 7.03
CA CYS A 86 -0.66 -1.92 6.61
C CYS A 86 -1.27 -0.63 6.10
N TRP A 87 -2.36 -0.72 5.34
CA TRP A 87 -3.12 0.46 4.97
C TRP A 87 -3.69 1.18 6.18
N ASN A 88 -4.27 0.46 7.15
CA ASN A 88 -4.79 1.09 8.37
C ASN A 88 -3.69 1.82 9.15
N SER A 89 -2.51 1.20 9.27
CA SER A 89 -1.35 1.81 9.94
C SER A 89 -0.85 3.04 9.19
N TYR A 90 -0.81 2.98 7.86
CA TYR A 90 -0.37 4.09 7.02
C TYR A 90 -1.37 5.25 7.01
N GLU A 91 -2.66 4.97 6.89
CA GLU A 91 -3.73 5.95 6.94
C GLU A 91 -3.76 6.68 8.28
N SER A 92 -3.63 5.94 9.40
CA SER A 92 -3.53 6.54 10.73
C SER A 92 -2.34 7.50 10.86
N LEU A 93 -1.20 7.17 10.25
CA LEU A 93 -0.04 8.07 10.23
C LEU A 93 -0.34 9.31 9.40
N VAL A 94 -0.88 9.16 8.19
CA VAL A 94 -1.17 10.29 7.30
C VAL A 94 -2.20 11.20 7.95
N GLU A 95 -3.26 10.67 8.55
CA GLU A 95 -4.29 11.45 9.26
C GLU A 95 -3.70 12.21 10.45
N SER A 96 -2.71 11.65 11.16
CA SER A 96 -2.01 12.35 12.24
C SER A 96 -1.17 13.54 11.76
N ILE A 97 -0.75 13.53 10.49
CA ILE A 97 0.02 14.61 9.86
C ILE A 97 -0.93 15.61 9.19
N ILE A 98 -1.95 15.12 8.49
CA ILE A 98 -2.91 15.85 7.68
C ILE A 98 -4.32 15.51 8.18
N PRO A 99 -4.85 16.23 9.20
CA PRO A 99 -6.14 15.92 9.78
C PRO A 99 -7.27 15.90 8.74
N GLY A 100 -8.09 14.84 8.78
CA GLY A 100 -9.24 14.66 7.88
C GLY A 100 -8.88 14.22 6.45
N PHE A 101 -7.60 13.94 6.16
CA PHE A 101 -7.19 13.42 4.85
C PHE A 101 -7.19 11.88 4.84
N ASN A 102 -8.20 11.29 4.20
CA ASN A 102 -8.21 9.85 3.96
C ASN A 102 -7.36 9.51 2.73
N VAL A 103 -6.14 9.04 2.98
CA VAL A 103 -5.18 8.75 1.90
C VAL A 103 -5.73 7.75 0.89
N ARG A 104 -6.50 6.73 1.31
CA ARG A 104 -6.99 5.71 0.37
C ARG A 104 -8.02 6.29 -0.61
N SER A 105 -9.06 6.95 -0.10
CA SER A 105 -10.11 7.52 -0.94
C SER A 105 -9.62 8.72 -1.74
N SER A 106 -8.79 9.58 -1.14
CA SER A 106 -8.27 10.77 -1.82
C SER A 106 -7.25 10.44 -2.91
N CYS A 107 -6.51 9.33 -2.76
CA CYS A 107 -5.50 8.91 -3.73
C CYS A 107 -5.98 7.80 -4.69
N GLY A 108 -7.19 7.26 -4.50
CA GLY A 108 -7.70 6.13 -5.28
C GLY A 108 -6.94 4.81 -5.06
N PHE A 109 -6.28 4.66 -3.90
CA PHE A 109 -5.48 3.47 -3.62
C PHE A 109 -6.35 2.25 -3.29
N GLN A 110 -6.07 1.14 -3.98
CA GLN A 110 -6.66 -0.16 -3.68
C GLN A 110 -5.89 -0.87 -2.58
N THR A 111 -6.58 -1.58 -1.67
CA THR A 111 -5.93 -2.33 -0.56
C THR A 111 -4.77 -3.19 -1.08
N SER A 112 -5.00 -3.92 -2.18
CA SER A 112 -4.00 -4.86 -2.70
C SER A 112 -2.70 -4.23 -3.20
N TRP A 113 -2.69 -2.92 -3.50
CA TRP A 113 -1.52 -2.27 -4.12
C TRP A 113 -0.33 -2.14 -3.19
N ILE A 114 -0.54 -2.11 -1.87
CA ILE A 114 0.57 -2.05 -0.91
C ILE A 114 1.36 -3.38 -0.84
N THR A 115 0.75 -4.48 -1.30
CA THR A 115 1.34 -5.83 -1.30
C THR A 115 1.63 -6.38 -2.69
N ARG A 116 1.35 -5.61 -3.75
CA ARG A 116 1.39 -6.10 -5.14
C ARG A 116 2.48 -5.38 -5.92
N GLY A 117 3.40 -6.19 -6.46
CA GLY A 117 4.42 -5.74 -7.41
C GLY A 117 4.01 -5.86 -8.87
N CYS A 118 4.92 -5.42 -9.74
CA CYS A 118 4.84 -5.63 -11.18
C CYS A 118 5.59 -6.92 -11.56
N MET A 119 5.16 -7.59 -12.63
CA MET A 119 5.86 -8.72 -13.25
C MET A 119 6.16 -9.92 -12.32
N ASN A 120 5.40 -10.09 -11.23
CA ASN A 120 5.62 -11.13 -10.22
C ASN A 120 7.02 -11.11 -9.57
N ILE A 121 7.70 -9.96 -9.56
CA ILE A 121 8.98 -9.78 -8.86
C ILE A 121 8.68 -9.32 -7.44
N SER A 122 9.13 -10.09 -6.46
CA SER A 122 8.80 -9.88 -5.04
C SER A 122 10.03 -9.57 -4.18
N THR A 123 11.22 -9.99 -4.59
CA THR A 123 12.47 -9.79 -3.85
C THR A 123 13.55 -9.08 -4.66
N ARG A 124 14.45 -8.39 -3.96
CA ARG A 124 15.67 -7.81 -4.54
C ARG A 124 16.46 -8.84 -5.35
N SER A 125 16.62 -10.05 -4.83
CA SER A 125 17.35 -11.11 -5.53
C SER A 125 16.69 -11.57 -6.83
N GLU A 126 15.36 -11.53 -6.92
CA GLU A 126 14.65 -11.82 -8.17
C GLU A 126 14.86 -10.68 -9.18
N PHE A 127 14.77 -9.44 -8.72
CA PHE A 127 15.02 -8.26 -9.55
C PHE A 127 16.46 -8.25 -10.11
N GLU A 128 17.46 -8.48 -9.27
CA GLU A 128 18.88 -8.46 -9.66
C GLU A 128 19.27 -9.60 -10.60
N LYS A 129 18.48 -10.68 -10.69
CA LYS A 129 18.65 -11.71 -11.72
C LYS A 129 18.18 -11.26 -13.11
N LEU A 130 17.24 -10.30 -13.17
CA LEU A 130 16.65 -9.80 -14.40
C LEU A 130 17.33 -8.52 -14.90
N VAL A 131 17.93 -7.75 -14.00
CA VAL A 131 18.59 -6.49 -14.34
C VAL A 131 20.09 -6.71 -14.55
N PRO A 132 20.67 -6.28 -15.70
CA PRO A 132 22.10 -6.37 -15.94
C PRO A 132 22.91 -5.66 -14.85
N ARG A 133 24.08 -6.22 -14.50
CA ARG A 133 24.98 -5.63 -13.49
C ARG A 133 25.39 -4.20 -13.81
N SER A 134 25.54 -3.85 -15.09
CA SER A 134 25.82 -2.47 -15.51
C SER A 134 24.70 -1.51 -15.08
N GLY A 135 23.44 -1.88 -15.30
CA GLY A 135 22.30 -1.08 -14.86
C GLY A 135 22.22 -0.90 -13.35
N LEU A 136 22.56 -1.94 -12.57
CA LEU A 136 22.67 -1.83 -11.11
C LEU A 136 23.82 -0.92 -10.69
N ALA A 137 24.98 -1.03 -11.34
CA ALA A 137 26.15 -0.19 -11.06
C ALA A 137 25.88 1.29 -11.36
N ASP A 138 25.14 1.59 -12.42
CA ASP A 138 24.73 2.95 -12.77
C ASP A 138 23.83 3.57 -11.69
N VAL A 139 22.87 2.80 -11.15
CA VAL A 139 22.02 3.27 -10.05
C VAL A 139 22.88 3.58 -8.81
N VAL A 140 23.76 2.67 -8.41
CA VAL A 140 24.65 2.87 -7.25
C VAL A 140 25.55 4.09 -7.43
N SER A 141 26.14 4.25 -8.62
CA SER A 141 27.00 5.38 -8.96
C SER A 141 26.25 6.70 -8.83
N ASN A 142 25.01 6.78 -9.32
CA ASN A 142 24.21 8.01 -9.23
C ASN A 142 23.76 8.31 -7.79
N CYS A 143 23.44 7.30 -6.98
CA CYS A 143 23.10 7.52 -5.57
C CYS A 143 24.28 8.09 -4.76
N ASN A 144 25.50 7.61 -5.02
CA ASN A 144 26.71 8.04 -4.29
C ASN A 144 27.28 9.39 -4.72
N ARG A 145 26.68 10.06 -5.70
CA ARG A 145 27.07 11.40 -6.17
C ARG A 145 26.33 12.54 -5.46
N SER A 146 25.50 12.20 -4.47
CA SER A 146 24.67 13.15 -3.71
C SER A 146 25.47 13.85 -2.62
#